data_AF-A0A950H1B6-F1
#
_entry.id   AF-A0A950H1B6-F1
#
_cell.length_a   1.000
_cell.length_b   1.000
_cell.length_c   1.000
_cell.angle_alpha   90.00
_cell.angle_beta   90.00
_cell.angle_gamma   90.00
#
_symmetry.space_group_name_H-M   'P 1'
#
loop_
_entity.id
_entity.type
_entity.pdbx_description
1 polymer ?
#
loop_
_entity_poly.entity_id
_entity_poly.type
_entity_poly.pdbx_seq_one_letter_code
_entity_poly.pdbx_strand_id
1 'polypeptide(L)'
;YIEGKANRDEVFGAITGSIDAIRTELGKAGLKAAGRPLAVFLEADDVGFTYRAEIPIDAIPDGKTSLSDQVKLGQTPVGKAMRFEHRGAYDDIDATYEAITAYLDEKGVDAQDVFVEEYLNDVKTPDDPNLQVDIFVLLK
;
A
#
# COMPACT_ATOMS: atom_id res chain seq x y z
N TYR A 1 5.47 6.25 -7.36
CA TYR A 1 5.19 4.86 -7.01
C TYR A 1 6.23 3.93 -7.62
N ILE A 2 6.40 2.76 -7.04
CA ILE A 2 7.18 1.64 -7.57
C ILE A 2 6.25 0.43 -7.64
N GLU A 3 6.28 -0.31 -8.74
CA GLU A 3 5.58 -1.60 -8.86
C GLU A 3 6.57 -2.72 -8.55
N GLY A 4 6.12 -3.72 -7.78
CA GLY A 4 6.93 -4.85 -7.36
C GLY A 4 6.14 -6.13 -7.28
N LYS A 5 6.85 -7.26 -7.21
CA LYS A 5 6.29 -8.57 -6.88
C LYS A 5 7.09 -9.17 -5.72
N ALA A 6 6.40 -9.73 -4.73
CA ALA A 6 7.00 -10.38 -3.58
C ALA A 6 6.12 -11.54 -3.09
N ASN A 7 6.72 -12.57 -2.49
CA ASN A 7 5.96 -13.61 -1.81
C ASN A 7 5.43 -13.10 -0.45
N ARG A 8 4.59 -13.91 0.21
CA ARG A 8 3.97 -13.56 1.50
C ARG A 8 5.00 -13.18 2.57
N ASP A 9 6.07 -13.95 2.70
CA ASP A 9 7.09 -13.75 3.74
C ASP A 9 7.93 -12.49 3.50
N GLU A 10 8.08 -12.06 2.25
CA GLU A 10 8.95 -10.94 1.85
C GLU A 10 8.19 -9.63 1.60
N VAL A 11 6.85 -9.66 1.50
CA VAL A 11 6.07 -8.55 0.97
C VAL A 11 6.23 -7.27 1.79
N PHE A 12 6.26 -7.37 3.12
CA PHE A 12 6.45 -6.21 4.00
C PHE A 12 7.80 -5.53 3.76
N GLY A 13 8.88 -6.32 3.70
CA GLY A 13 10.22 -5.80 3.42
C GLY A 13 10.33 -5.19 2.03
N ALA A 14 9.68 -5.80 1.03
CA ALA A 14 9.66 -5.29 -0.32
C ALA A 14 8.92 -3.95 -0.44
N ILE A 15 7.77 -3.82 0.22
CA ILE A 15 6.97 -2.57 0.28
C ILE A 15 7.76 -1.47 0.97
N THR A 16 8.27 -1.72 2.18
CA THR A 16 9.00 -0.72 2.96
C THR A 16 10.29 -0.27 2.25
N GLY A 17 11.02 -1.19 1.63
CA GLY A 17 12.17 -0.86 0.78
C GLY A 17 11.80 0.02 -0.42
N SER A 18 10.66 -0.27 -1.06
CA SER A 18 10.13 0.56 -2.16
C SER A 18 9.73 1.96 -1.68
N ILE A 19 9.10 2.07 -0.51
CA ILE A 19 8.76 3.36 0.12
C ILE A 19 10.02 4.19 0.38
N ASP A 20 11.06 3.59 0.93
CA ASP A 20 12.33 4.28 1.22
C ASP A 20 13.05 4.73 -0.08
N ALA A 21 12.99 3.94 -1.14
CA ALA A 21 13.47 4.34 -2.47
C ALA A 21 12.68 5.54 -3.03
N ILE A 22 11.35 5.54 -2.89
CA ILE A 22 10.51 6.67 -3.32
C ILE A 22 10.84 7.93 -2.51
N ARG A 23 11.01 7.83 -1.18
CA ARG A 23 11.41 8.97 -0.33
C ARG A 23 12.71 9.60 -0.81
N THR A 24 13.68 8.77 -1.18
CA THR A 24 14.97 9.20 -1.71
C THR A 24 14.83 9.99 -3.02
N GLU A 25 14.05 9.48 -3.98
CA GLU A 25 13.83 10.16 -5.27
C GLU A 25 12.99 11.44 -5.12
N LEU A 26 12.00 11.47 -4.22
CA LEU A 26 11.28 12.69 -3.87
C LEU A 26 12.23 13.77 -3.34
N GLY A 27 13.14 13.39 -2.43
CA GLY A 27 14.15 14.28 -1.87
C GLY A 27 15.07 14.87 -2.95
N LYS A 28 15.56 14.04 -3.88
CA LYS A 28 16.38 14.50 -5.03
C LYS A 28 15.62 15.45 -5.94
N ALA A 29 14.32 15.22 -6.13
CA ALA A 29 13.45 16.06 -6.96
C ALA A 29 12.96 17.33 -6.26
N GLY A 30 13.25 17.52 -4.96
CA GLY A 30 12.74 18.63 -4.16
C GLY A 30 11.22 18.58 -3.93
N LEU A 31 10.61 17.40 -4.10
CA LEU A 31 9.18 17.19 -3.89
C LEU A 31 8.91 16.77 -2.45
N LYS A 32 7.75 17.17 -1.94
CA LYS A 32 7.29 16.81 -0.60
C LYS A 32 6.17 15.78 -0.70
N ALA A 33 6.17 14.84 0.24
CA ALA A 33 5.02 13.98 0.46
C ALA A 33 3.83 14.84 0.93
N ALA A 34 2.66 14.55 0.39
CA ALA A 34 1.38 15.18 0.72
C ALA A 34 0.41 14.21 1.42
N GLY A 35 0.91 13.03 1.81
CA GLY A 35 0.13 11.99 2.47
C GLY A 35 1.03 10.90 3.02
N ARG A 36 0.39 9.86 3.58
CA ARG A 36 1.07 8.70 4.15
C ARG A 36 1.47 7.72 3.05
N PRO A 37 2.52 6.91 3.26
CA PRO A 37 2.86 5.85 2.32
C PRO A 37 1.72 4.84 2.17
N LEU A 38 1.54 4.38 0.94
CA LEU A 38 0.52 3.40 0.58
C LEU A 38 1.13 2.17 -0.07
N ALA A 39 0.49 1.02 0.08
CA ALA A 39 0.67 -0.13 -0.79
C ALA A 39 -0.67 -0.52 -1.41
N VAL A 40 -0.74 -0.51 -2.73
CA VAL A 40 -1.90 -0.97 -3.50
C VAL A 40 -1.61 -2.38 -3.98
N PHE A 41 -2.42 -3.34 -3.56
CA PHE A 41 -2.32 -4.72 -4.04
C PHE A 41 -3.11 -4.86 -5.34
N LEU A 42 -2.39 -5.16 -6.42
CA LEU A 42 -2.94 -5.25 -7.77
C LEU A 42 -3.37 -6.67 -8.12
N GLU A 43 -2.59 -7.66 -7.66
CA GLU A 43 -2.87 -9.08 -7.85
C GLU A 43 -2.37 -9.86 -6.63
N ALA A 44 -3.10 -10.90 -6.25
CA ALA A 44 -2.70 -11.89 -5.26
C ALA A 44 -2.87 -13.29 -5.86
N ASP A 45 -1.81 -14.08 -5.87
CA ASP A 45 -1.79 -15.45 -6.40
C ASP A 45 -1.12 -16.42 -5.39
N ASP A 46 -0.99 -17.69 -5.76
CA ASP A 46 -0.38 -18.71 -4.91
C ASP A 46 1.12 -18.45 -4.62
N VAL A 47 1.78 -17.65 -5.46
CA VAL A 47 3.22 -17.36 -5.41
C VAL A 47 3.49 -16.04 -4.66
N GLY A 48 2.53 -15.13 -4.60
CA GLY A 48 2.65 -13.89 -3.85
C GLY A 48 1.76 -12.77 -4.35
N PHE A 49 2.28 -11.55 -4.27
CA PHE A 49 1.55 -10.32 -4.53
C PHE A 49 2.25 -9.47 -5.58
N THR A 50 1.49 -8.99 -6.55
CA THR A 50 1.87 -7.82 -7.36
C THR A 50 1.33 -6.59 -6.63
N TYR A 51 2.22 -5.66 -6.27
CA TYR A 51 1.85 -4.47 -5.52
C TYR A 51 2.42 -3.20 -6.15
N ARG A 52 1.87 -2.07 -5.74
CA ARG A 52 2.39 -0.75 -6.00
C ARG A 52 2.60 0.00 -4.69
N ALA A 53 3.86 0.29 -4.35
CA ALA A 53 4.20 1.17 -3.24
C ALA A 53 4.11 2.63 -3.71
N GLU A 54 3.44 3.48 -2.95
CA GLU A 54 3.18 4.88 -3.29
C GLU A 54 3.49 5.83 -2.14
N ILE A 55 3.81 7.07 -2.49
CA ILE A 55 3.81 8.20 -1.58
C ILE A 55 3.03 9.32 -2.28
N PRO A 56 1.88 9.75 -1.73
CA PRO A 56 1.10 10.84 -2.30
C PRO A 56 1.91 12.14 -2.38
N ILE A 57 1.70 12.91 -3.44
CA ILE A 57 2.26 14.25 -3.66
C ILE A 57 1.12 15.18 -4.09
N ASP A 58 1.27 16.49 -3.87
CA ASP A 58 0.20 17.48 -4.15
C ASP A 58 -0.22 17.49 -5.63
N ALA A 59 0.75 17.38 -6.54
CA ALA A 59 0.52 17.33 -7.98
C ALA A 59 1.68 16.63 -8.69
N ILE A 60 1.37 15.97 -9.80
CA ILE A 60 2.37 15.47 -10.75
C ILE A 60 3.00 16.70 -11.43
N PRO A 61 4.33 16.88 -11.41
CA PRO A 61 4.97 17.97 -12.12
C PRO A 61 4.70 17.91 -13.63
N ASP A 62 4.44 19.06 -14.23
CA ASP A 62 4.07 19.17 -15.65
C ASP A 62 5.05 18.44 -16.57
N GLY A 63 4.51 17.63 -17.48
CA GLY A 63 5.27 16.89 -18.47
C GLY A 63 6.08 15.71 -17.91
N LYS A 64 5.96 15.37 -16.62
CA LYS A 64 6.64 14.21 -16.02
C LYS A 64 5.71 13.02 -15.86
N THR A 65 6.22 11.85 -16.21
CA THR A 65 5.60 10.54 -15.96
C THR A 65 6.40 9.70 -14.97
N SER A 66 7.61 10.15 -14.61
CA SER A 66 8.48 9.51 -13.63
C SER A 66 9.43 10.53 -12.98
N LEU A 67 9.98 10.17 -11.82
CA LEU A 67 11.08 10.87 -11.15
C LEU A 67 12.43 10.22 -11.46
N SER A 68 12.43 8.91 -11.73
CA SER A 68 13.59 8.11 -12.14
C SER A 68 13.12 6.90 -12.96
N ASP A 69 14.03 6.04 -13.41
CA ASP A 69 13.68 4.79 -14.10
C ASP A 69 12.84 3.85 -13.23
N GLN A 70 12.98 3.95 -11.90
CA GLN A 70 12.27 3.10 -10.95
C GLN A 70 11.01 3.75 -10.40
N VAL A 71 11.03 5.08 -10.16
CA VAL A 71 9.91 5.79 -9.52
C VAL A 71 9.03 6.47 -10.58
N LYS A 72 7.87 5.87 -10.83
CA LYS A 72 6.84 6.39 -11.74
C LYS A 72 5.93 7.40 -11.03
N LEU A 73 5.28 8.28 -11.79
CA LEU A 73 4.26 9.22 -11.32
C LEU A 73 2.91 8.81 -11.89
N GLY A 74 1.86 8.89 -11.08
CA GLY A 74 0.52 8.49 -11.45
C GLY A 74 -0.48 8.72 -10.32
N GLN A 75 -1.70 8.24 -10.52
CA GLN A 75 -2.78 8.40 -9.55
C GLN A 75 -2.90 7.14 -8.68
N THR A 76 -3.04 7.37 -7.37
CA THR A 76 -3.55 6.40 -6.41
C THR A 76 -4.98 6.02 -6.80
N PRO A 77 -5.43 4.77 -6.57
CA PRO A 77 -6.80 4.36 -6.82
C PRO A 77 -7.82 5.32 -6.17
N VAL A 78 -8.86 5.67 -6.92
CA VAL A 78 -9.92 6.57 -6.48
C VAL A 78 -11.26 5.84 -6.44
N GLY A 79 -12.02 6.04 -5.37
CA GLY A 79 -13.32 5.41 -5.23
C GLY A 79 -13.89 5.54 -3.82
N LYS A 80 -15.11 5.05 -3.65
CA LYS A 80 -15.65 4.81 -2.31
C LYS A 80 -14.94 3.60 -1.73
N ALA A 81 -14.62 3.66 -0.44
CA ALA A 81 -13.92 2.58 0.25
C ALA A 81 -14.51 2.34 1.63
N MET A 82 -14.43 1.10 2.10
CA MET A 82 -14.53 0.80 3.53
C MET A 82 -13.13 0.79 4.13
N ARG A 83 -12.98 1.37 5.33
CA ARG A 83 -11.72 1.42 6.07
C ARG A 83 -11.77 0.45 7.24
N PHE A 84 -10.74 -0.36 7.36
CA PHE A 84 -10.50 -1.29 8.44
C PHE A 84 -9.15 -0.96 9.07
N GLU A 85 -8.96 -1.32 10.33
CA GLU A 85 -7.77 -0.97 11.09
C GLU A 85 -7.03 -2.24 11.49
N HIS A 86 -5.76 -2.35 11.09
CA HIS A 86 -4.82 -3.32 11.63
C HIS A 86 -3.92 -2.62 12.65
N ARG A 87 -3.86 -3.17 13.86
CA ARG A 87 -3.11 -2.64 15.01
C ARG A 87 -2.37 -3.81 15.66
N GLY A 88 -1.17 -4.08 15.20
CA GLY A 88 -0.42 -5.28 15.56
C GLY A 88 0.72 -5.52 14.59
N ALA A 89 1.44 -6.63 14.79
CA ALA A 89 2.51 -7.06 13.90
C ALA A 89 1.97 -7.34 12.50
N TYR A 90 2.72 -6.94 11.47
CA TYR A 90 2.39 -7.27 10.08
C TYR A 90 2.31 -8.79 9.87
N ASP A 91 3.10 -9.57 10.60
CA ASP A 91 3.03 -11.05 10.56
C ASP A 91 1.61 -11.59 10.87
N ASP A 92 0.78 -10.82 11.59
CA ASP A 92 -0.60 -11.17 11.93
C ASP A 92 -1.64 -10.53 10.99
N ILE A 93 -1.22 -9.83 9.93
CA ILE A 93 -2.14 -9.06 9.07
C ILE A 93 -3.12 -9.95 8.29
N ASP A 94 -2.73 -11.18 7.97
CA ASP A 94 -3.58 -12.16 7.27
C ASP A 94 -4.90 -12.39 8.02
N ALA A 95 -4.87 -12.48 9.35
CA ALA A 95 -6.08 -12.63 10.17
C ALA A 95 -7.02 -11.41 10.05
N THR A 96 -6.46 -10.23 9.77
CA THR A 96 -7.27 -9.02 9.51
C THR A 96 -7.94 -9.11 8.14
N TYR A 97 -7.25 -9.58 7.11
CA TYR A 97 -7.83 -9.82 5.79
C TYR A 97 -8.94 -10.88 5.81
N GLU A 98 -8.74 -11.97 6.57
CA GLU A 98 -9.77 -12.99 6.78
C GLU A 98 -11.03 -12.38 7.44
N ALA A 99 -10.86 -11.56 8.47
CA ALA A 99 -11.96 -10.90 9.15
C ALA A 99 -12.69 -9.88 8.25
N ILE A 100 -11.95 -9.14 7.43
CA ILE A 100 -12.51 -8.21 6.44
C ILE A 100 -13.37 -8.97 5.43
N THR A 101 -12.84 -10.05 4.87
CA THR A 101 -13.54 -10.87 3.87
C THR A 101 -14.85 -11.42 4.43
N ALA A 102 -14.79 -12.02 5.63
CA ALA A 102 -15.97 -12.54 6.31
C ALA A 102 -17.02 -11.44 6.59
N TYR A 103 -16.56 -10.24 6.97
CA TYR A 103 -17.45 -9.11 7.21
C TYR A 103 -18.14 -8.62 5.91
N LEU A 104 -17.39 -8.51 4.81
CA LEU A 104 -17.94 -8.08 3.52
C LEU A 104 -19.00 -9.08 3.01
N ASP A 105 -18.73 -10.38 3.16
CA ASP A 105 -19.67 -11.45 2.83
C ASP A 105 -20.94 -11.37 3.68
N GLU A 106 -20.80 -11.22 5.00
CA GLU A 106 -21.95 -11.08 5.91
C GLU A 106 -22.83 -9.88 5.56
N LYS A 107 -22.22 -8.77 5.14
CA LYS A 107 -22.93 -7.54 4.77
C LYS A 107 -23.41 -7.53 3.32
N GLY A 108 -23.04 -8.52 2.51
CA GLY A 108 -23.37 -8.55 1.08
C GLY A 108 -22.79 -7.34 0.33
N VAL A 109 -21.60 -6.88 0.72
CA VAL A 109 -20.94 -5.73 0.10
C VAL A 109 -20.17 -6.19 -1.12
N ASP A 110 -20.47 -5.61 -2.28
CA ASP A 110 -19.74 -5.87 -3.53
C ASP A 110 -18.47 -5.01 -3.59
N ALA A 111 -17.34 -5.61 -3.23
CA ALA A 111 -16.03 -4.99 -3.27
C ALA A 111 -15.31 -5.23 -4.61
N GLN A 112 -14.36 -4.35 -4.91
CA GLN A 112 -13.34 -4.59 -5.92
C GLN A 112 -12.24 -5.49 -5.33
N ASP A 113 -11.55 -6.24 -6.19
CA ASP A 113 -10.38 -7.05 -5.82
C ASP A 113 -9.12 -6.18 -5.68
N VAL A 114 -9.26 -4.98 -5.06
CA VAL A 114 -8.19 -4.01 -4.86
C VAL A 114 -8.18 -3.58 -3.41
N PHE A 115 -7.08 -3.89 -2.73
CA PHE A 115 -6.82 -3.49 -1.36
C PHE A 115 -5.74 -2.42 -1.33
N VAL A 116 -5.92 -1.42 -0.47
CA VAL A 116 -4.93 -0.37 -0.24
C VAL A 116 -4.57 -0.35 1.24
N GLU A 117 -3.30 -0.57 1.55
CA GLU A 117 -2.76 -0.37 2.88
C GLU A 117 -2.19 1.04 3.00
N GLU A 118 -2.57 1.76 4.06
CA GLU A 118 -1.98 3.04 4.47
C GLU A 118 -1.17 2.85 5.75
N TYR A 119 0.13 3.10 5.68
CA TYR A 119 1.04 2.93 6.81
C TYR A 119 1.03 4.20 7.68
N LEU A 120 0.48 4.08 8.89
CA LEU A 120 0.30 5.20 9.81
C LEU A 120 1.58 5.53 10.60
N ASN A 121 2.49 4.56 10.73
CA ASN A 121 3.79 4.70 11.33
C ASN A 121 4.84 3.85 10.60
N ASP A 122 6.11 4.14 10.87
CA ASP A 122 7.23 3.38 10.34
C ASP A 122 7.73 2.38 11.40
N VAL A 123 7.64 1.08 11.10
CA VAL A 123 8.35 0.02 11.84
C VAL A 123 9.41 -0.61 10.93
N LYS A 124 10.37 -1.35 11.51
CA LYS A 124 11.49 -1.93 10.74
C LYS A 124 11.35 -3.41 10.46
N THR A 125 10.55 -4.11 11.24
CA THR A 125 10.38 -5.55 11.16
C THR A 125 8.90 -5.89 11.16
N PRO A 126 8.49 -6.97 10.49
CA PRO A 126 7.08 -7.33 10.39
C PRO A 126 6.51 -7.86 11.71
N ASP A 127 7.36 -8.26 12.66
CA ASP A 127 6.97 -8.71 14.01
C ASP A 127 6.76 -7.56 15.02
N ASP A 128 6.96 -6.30 14.64
CA ASP A 128 6.79 -5.16 15.56
C ASP A 128 5.31 -4.95 15.90
N PRO A 129 4.91 -5.15 17.17
CA PRO A 129 3.50 -5.08 17.57
C PRO A 129 2.92 -3.66 17.56
N ASN A 130 3.76 -2.63 17.34
CA ASN A 130 3.32 -1.24 17.31
C ASN A 130 2.91 -0.77 15.92
N LEU A 131 2.99 -1.63 14.90
CA LEU A 131 2.58 -1.27 13.55
C LEU A 131 1.09 -0.92 13.50
N GLN A 132 0.79 0.12 12.75
CA GLN A 132 -0.54 0.62 12.51
C GLN A 132 -0.73 0.79 11.01
N VAL A 133 -1.64 -0.01 10.44
CA VAL A 133 -2.01 0.03 9.02
C VAL A 133 -3.52 0.21 8.93
N ASP A 134 -3.96 1.16 8.12
CA ASP A 134 -5.35 1.24 7.71
C ASP A 134 -5.51 0.52 6.37
N ILE A 135 -6.44 -0.43 6.30
CA ILE A 135 -6.73 -1.22 5.11
C ILE A 135 -8.01 -0.68 4.49
N PHE A 136 -7.92 -0.24 3.24
CA PHE A 136 -9.05 0.24 2.45
C PHE A 136 -9.44 -0.81 1.42
N VAL A 137 -10.73 -1.13 1.39
CA VAL A 137 -11.34 -1.98 0.37
C VAL A 137 -12.19 -1.11 -0.53
N LEU A 138 -11.84 -1.03 -1.81
CA LEU A 138 -12.60 -0.26 -2.79
C LEU A 138 -13.94 -0.94 -3.08
N LEU A 139 -15.00 -0.14 -3.16
CA LEU A 139 -16.35 -0.60 -3.47
C LEU A 139 -16.63 -0.49 -4.97
N LYS A 140 -17.49 -1.35 -5.50
CA LYS A 140 -18.00 -1.23 -6.88
C LYS A 140 -19.05 -0.12 -7.02
#